data_AF-A0A2S7Q1F6-F1
#
_entry.id   AF-A0A2S7Q1F6-F1
#
_cell.length_a   1.000
_cell.length_b   1.000
_cell.length_c   1.000
_cell.angle_alpha   90.00
_cell.angle_beta   90.00
_cell.angle_gamma   90.00
#
_symmetry.space_group_name_H-M   'P 1'
#
loop_
_entity.id
_entity.type
_entity.pdbx_description
1 polymer ?
#
loop_
_entity_poly.entity_id
_entity_poly.type
_entity_poly.pdbx_seq_one_letter_code
_entity_poly.pdbx_strand_id
1 'polypeptide(L)' 'MPQAQPELKKVFLNIVLDDAVEEKEGGEKVRIGMVVIRGNSVVMLEALERIGGGREDRG' A
#
# COMPACT_ATOMS: atom_id res chain seq x y z
N MET A 1 -22.48 19.47 -28.78
CA MET A 1 -21.46 19.73 -27.76
C MET A 1 -21.26 18.45 -26.97
N PRO A 2 -20.12 17.75 -27.06
CA PRO A 2 -19.91 16.58 -26.23
C PRO A 2 -19.85 17.04 -24.77
N GLN A 3 -20.71 16.49 -23.93
CA GLN A 3 -20.66 16.73 -22.49
C GLN A 3 -19.38 16.08 -21.97
N ALA A 4 -18.44 16.88 -21.46
CA ALA A 4 -17.27 16.37 -20.76
C ALA A 4 -17.77 15.62 -19.52
N GLN A 5 -17.63 14.28 -19.54
CA GLN A 5 -17.94 13.46 -18.39
C GLN A 5 -16.98 13.86 -17.25
N PRO A 6 -17.46 14.03 -16.01
CA PRO A 6 -16.58 14.36 -14.90
C PRO A 6 -15.55 13.23 -14.75
N GLU A 7 -14.28 13.58 -14.95
CA GLU A 7 -13.13 12.71 -14.72
C GLU A 7 -13.17 12.24 -13.26
N LEU A 8 -13.66 11.03 -13.04
CA LEU A 8 -13.62 10.39 -11.73
C LEU A 8 -12.13 10.22 -11.39
N LYS A 9 -11.56 11.09 -10.54
CA LYS A 9 -10.19 10.94 -10.05
C LYS A 9 -10.07 9.58 -9.39
N LYS A 10 -9.51 8.63 -10.12
CA LYS A 10 -9.29 7.27 -9.64
C LYS A 10 -8.22 7.38 -8.55
N VAL A 11 -8.63 7.20 -7.29
CA VAL A 11 -7.68 7.14 -6.18
C VAL A 11 -6.83 5.90 -6.38
N PHE A 12 -5.53 6.08 -6.52
CA PHE A 12 -4.57 4.98 -6.67
C PHE A 12 -3.93 4.69 -5.33
N LEU A 13 -3.88 3.42 -4.94
CA LEU A 13 -3.28 2.95 -3.69
C LEU A 13 -1.75 2.90 -3.80
N ASN A 14 -1.10 4.03 -4.12
CA ASN A 14 0.35 4.05 -4.10
C ASN A 14 0.84 3.92 -2.65
N ILE A 15 1.80 3.03 -2.42
CA ILE A 15 2.33 2.71 -1.08
C ILE A 15 3.80 3.13 -1.05
N VAL A 16 4.19 3.86 -0.02
CA VAL A 16 5.60 4.13 0.28
C VAL A 16 5.94 3.30 1.50
N LEU A 17 6.98 2.47 1.38
CA LEU A 17 7.51 1.67 2.48
C LEU A 17 8.94 2.12 2.76
N ASP A 18 9.32 2.11 4.03
CA ASP A 18 10.70 2.28 4.48
C ASP A 18 11.24 0.93 4.99
N ASP A 19 12.56 0.75 4.95
CA ASP A 19 13.27 -0.46 5.39
C ASP A 19 12.66 -1.79 4.89
N ALA A 20 12.08 -1.80 3.69
CA ALA A 20 11.30 -2.94 3.20
C ALA A 20 12.16 -4.18 2.93
N VAL A 21 11.54 -5.35 3.12
CA VAL A 21 12.08 -6.67 2.78
C VAL A 21 11.15 -7.35 1.79
N GLU A 22 11.68 -7.76 0.65
CA GLU A 22 11.01 -8.60 -0.33
C GLU A 22 11.21 -10.07 0.02
N GLU A 23 10.14 -10.85 0.02
CA GLU A 23 10.20 -12.31 0.07
C GLU A 23 9.93 -12.86 -1.33
N LYS A 24 10.93 -13.52 -1.92
CA LYS A 24 10.84 -14.11 -3.25
C LYS A 24 10.31 -15.54 -3.20
N GLU A 25 10.05 -16.10 -4.38
CA GLU A 25 9.79 -17.54 -4.51
C GLU A 25 10.91 -18.37 -3.86
N GLY A 26 10.53 -19.39 -3.09
CA GLY A 26 11.50 -20.21 -2.34
C GLY A 26 11.93 -19.65 -0.99
N GLY A 27 11.37 -18.51 -0.56
CA GLY A 27 11.56 -17.95 0.79
C GLY A 27 12.83 -17.12 0.97
N GLU A 28 13.55 -16.80 -0.12
CA GLU A 28 14.67 -15.85 -0.07
C GLU A 28 14.17 -14.47 0.37
N LYS A 29 14.84 -13.86 1.34
CA LYS A 29 14.52 -12.53 1.84
C LYS A 29 15.59 -11.52 1.43
N VAL A 30 15.15 -10.44 0.78
CA VAL A 30 16.03 -9.38 0.27
C VAL A 30 15.63 -8.04 0.86
N ARG A 31 16.57 -7.37 1.53
CA ARG A 31 16.37 -5.97 1.97
C ARG A 31 16.45 -5.04 0.76
N ILE A 32 15.37 -4.31 0.53
CA ILE A 32 15.21 -3.37 -0.59
C ILE A 32 15.12 -1.90 -0.12
N GLY A 33 14.98 -1.66 1.19
CA GLY A 33 15.03 -0.33 1.77
C GLY A 33 13.79 0.50 1.45
N MET A 34 13.98 1.78 1.13
CA MET A 34 12.88 2.68 0.79
C MET A 34 12.35 2.40 -0.62
N VAL A 35 11.06 2.07 -0.74
CA VAL A 35 10.43 1.72 -2.01
C VAL A 35 9.06 2.35 -2.19
N VAL A 36 8.67 2.53 -3.46
CA VAL A 36 7.35 2.99 -3.85
C VAL A 36 6.67 1.92 -4.70
N ILE A 37 5.49 1.47 -4.26
CA ILE A 37 4.64 0.53 -4.99
C ILE A 37 3.49 1.30 -5.62
N ARG A 38 3.29 1.13 -6.93
CA ARG A 38 2.15 1.74 -7.64
C ARG A 38 0.87 0.95 -7.35
N GLY A 39 -0.19 1.63 -6.91
CA GLY A 39 -1.42 0.96 -6.46
C GLY A 39 -2.13 0.10 -7.49
N ASN A 40 -1.90 0.37 -8.77
CA ASN A 40 -2.50 -0.37 -9.88
C ASN A 40 -1.92 -1.78 -10.02
N SER A 41 -0.78 -2.05 -9.37
CA SER A 41 -0.05 -3.31 -9.39
C SER A 41 -0.25 -4.13 -8.11
N VAL A 42 -1.03 -3.63 -7.15
CA VAL A 42 -1.31 -4.33 -5.88
C VAL A 42 -2.49 -5.27 -6.09
N VAL A 43 -2.26 -6.57 -5.97
CA VAL A 43 -3.32 -7.60 -6.06
C VAL A 43 -3.98 -7.80 -4.69
N MET A 44 -3.18 -7.86 -3.63
CA MET A 44 -3.65 -8.08 -2.25
C MET A 44 -2.73 -7.34 -1.27
N LEU A 45 -3.28 -6.92 -0.14
CA LEU A 45 -2.55 -6.36 0.99
C LEU A 45 -3.17 -6.86 2.29
N GLU A 46 -2.33 -7.40 3.17
CA GLU A 46 -2.72 -7.85 4.50
C GLU A 46 -1.75 -7.31 5.54
N ALA A 47 -2.25 -7.12 6.76
CA ALA A 47 -1.41 -6.77 7.89
C ALA A 47 -0.96 -8.06 8.58
N LEU A 48 0.36 -8.29 8.63
CA LEU A 48 0.94 -9.46 9.29
C LEU A 48 0.72 -9.43 10.81
N GLU A 49 0.63 -8.23 11.38
CA GLU A 49 0.29 -7.98 12.78
C GLU A 49 -0.90 -7.01 12.87
N ARG A 50 -1.60 -7.03 14.02
CA ARG A 50 -2.67 -6.06 14.25
C ARG A 50 -2.11 -4.64 14.24
N ILE A 51 -2.55 -3.85 13.29
CA ILE A 51 -2.33 -2.40 13.32
C ILE A 51 -3.17 -1.84 14.48
N GLY A 52 -2.49 -1.35 15.52
CA GLY A 52 -3.11 -0.85 16.74
C GLY A 52 -4.10 0.28 16.45
N GLY A 53 -5.36 0.09 16.84
CA GLY A 53 -6.35 1.16 16.80
C GLY A 53 -6.06 2.15 17.91
N GLY A 54 -5.49 3.30 17.58
CA GLY A 54 -5.28 4.44 18.48
C GLY A 54 -6.57 5.10 18.96
N ARG A 55 -7.45 4.32 19.60
CA ARG A 55 -8.49 4.80 20.51
C ARG A 55 -8.34 4.07 21.83
N GLU A 56 -7.16 4.19 22.41
CA GLU A 56 -6.99 4.00 23.84
C GLU A 56 -6.94 5.40 24.48
N ASP A 57 -7.83 5.58 25.44
CA ASP A 57 -7.79 6.61 26.49
C ASP A 57 -8.02 8.08 26.10
N ARG A 58 -9.28 8.41 25.81
CA ARG A 58 -9.81 9.72 26.21
C ARG A 58 -10.84 9.48 27.29
N GLY A 59 -10.36 9.50 28.54
CA GLY A 59 -11.19 9.82 29.70
C GLY A 59 -11.75 11.23 29.62
#